data_AF-A0A1G2EBE7-F1
#
_entry.id   AF-A0A1G2EBE7-F1
#
_cell.length_a   1.000
_cell.length_b   1.000
_cell.length_c   1.000
_cell.angle_alpha   90.00
_cell.angle_beta   90.00
_cell.angle_gamma   90.00
#
_symmetry.space_group_name_H-M   'P 1'
#
loop_
_entity.id
_entity.type
_entity.pdbx_description
1 polymer ?
#
loop_
_entity_poly.entity_id
_entity_poly.type
_entity_poly.pdbx_seq_one_letter_code
_entity_poly.pdbx_strand_id
1 'polypeptide(L)'
;MDRTGKLVDLILKLAFESAAPEIKTLVGHRWPDDDTLFCLWLAKKFIPNATDAKIVFVNAGKTLPGSDNDASVLHFDTGGGDFDQHNKNLKKTSSASILVEKMGWDDPGLQPLLDMVTATDNIEPQPKTSIHFIIEGYPRKFRNPDKTIDWPLVIDRTFELFDIIYDQEVQRIQSQKSLRTHAGISLLPNGIKLTSILGYPSLREAAFEDGADVVVWTENRGEKRFHTGIQVNRNSDLVLTKVAALLREREARSRGINAQGKNLMYAGKDDVDAGVWYLHDSSLRLILNGSRSYLPVKEEYTRLSPGDIIQITIQALGKIPREVVSRWK
;
A
#
# COMPACT_ATOMS: atom_id res chain seq x y z
N MET A 1 7.69 -18.54 37.93
CA MET A 1 7.75 -18.66 36.45
C MET A 1 7.08 -19.96 36.09
N ASP A 2 5.89 -19.84 35.51
CA ASP A 2 4.91 -20.90 35.36
C ASP A 2 5.32 -21.96 34.30
N ARG A 3 5.07 -23.24 34.60
CA ARG A 3 5.37 -24.38 33.71
C ARG A 3 4.51 -24.34 32.44
N THR A 4 3.34 -23.72 32.50
CA THR A 4 2.40 -23.58 31.38
C THR A 4 2.97 -22.70 30.26
N GLY A 5 3.63 -21.58 30.61
CA GLY A 5 4.28 -20.70 29.62
C GLY A 5 5.40 -21.39 28.83
N LYS A 6 6.16 -22.27 29.47
CA LYS A 6 7.20 -23.06 28.79
C LYS A 6 6.64 -24.11 27.82
N LEU A 7 5.44 -24.62 28.07
CA LEU A 7 4.80 -25.59 27.19
C LEU A 7 4.25 -24.90 25.93
N VAL A 8 3.71 -23.70 26.08
CA VAL A 8 3.21 -22.88 24.96
C VAL A 8 4.37 -22.40 24.09
N ASP A 9 5.46 -21.91 24.69
CA ASP A 9 6.67 -21.54 23.94
C ASP A 9 7.27 -22.75 23.20
N LEU A 10 7.20 -23.95 23.78
CA LEU A 10 7.65 -25.19 23.15
C LEU A 10 6.70 -25.63 22.02
N ILE A 11 5.38 -25.53 22.21
CA ILE A 11 4.37 -25.84 21.19
C ILE A 11 4.48 -24.86 20.01
N LEU A 12 4.70 -23.56 20.26
CA LEU A 12 4.91 -22.57 19.21
C LEU A 12 6.22 -22.78 18.45
N LYS A 13 7.29 -23.17 19.16
CA LYS A 13 8.55 -23.55 18.52
C LYS A 13 8.41 -24.82 17.68
N LEU A 14 7.59 -25.78 18.14
CA LEU A 14 7.25 -26.99 17.41
C LEU A 14 6.24 -26.73 16.28
N ALA A 15 5.36 -25.72 16.37
CA ALA A 15 4.35 -25.33 15.37
C ALA A 15 4.94 -24.95 14.00
N PHE A 16 6.23 -24.62 13.98
CA PHE A 16 7.01 -24.35 12.78
C PHE A 16 7.95 -25.50 12.38
N GLU A 17 7.97 -26.59 13.15
CA GLU A 17 8.61 -27.85 12.77
C GLU A 17 7.53 -28.81 12.24
N SER A 18 7.86 -29.66 11.26
CA SER A 18 6.93 -30.62 10.64
C SER A 18 6.36 -31.68 11.60
N ALA A 19 6.67 -31.58 12.90
CA ALA A 19 6.25 -32.47 13.98
C ALA A 19 5.26 -31.83 14.98
N ALA A 20 4.82 -30.58 14.77
CA ALA A 20 3.80 -29.99 15.63
C ALA A 20 2.44 -30.67 15.54
N PRO A 21 1.66 -30.66 16.63
CA PRO A 21 0.26 -31.05 16.56
C PRO A 21 -0.50 -30.15 15.57
N GLU A 22 -1.36 -30.80 14.78
CA GLU A 22 -2.32 -30.11 13.91
C GLU A 22 -3.26 -29.25 14.75
N ILE A 23 -3.43 -27.98 14.38
CA ILE A 23 -4.42 -27.10 14.99
C ILE A 23 -5.75 -27.33 14.28
N LYS A 24 -6.72 -27.86 15.01
CA LYS A 24 -8.01 -28.27 14.46
C LYS A 24 -9.08 -27.21 14.64
N THR A 25 -8.99 -26.40 15.68
CA THR A 25 -10.03 -25.42 16.02
C THR A 25 -9.42 -24.10 16.45
N LEU A 26 -9.93 -23.01 15.87
CA LEU A 26 -9.67 -21.63 16.29
C LEU A 26 -10.94 -21.09 16.92
N VAL A 27 -10.82 -20.56 18.13
CA VAL A 27 -11.95 -20.15 18.96
C VAL A 27 -11.89 -18.65 19.19
N GLY A 28 -12.99 -17.96 18.90
CA GLY A 28 -13.19 -16.54 19.22
C GLY A 28 -14.47 -16.32 20.01
N HIS A 29 -14.70 -15.09 20.50
CA HIS A 29 -15.97 -14.79 21.14
C HIS A 29 -17.12 -14.59 20.13
N ARG A 30 -18.34 -14.83 20.59
CA ARG A 30 -19.59 -14.61 19.88
C ARG A 30 -19.74 -13.11 19.67
N TRP A 31 -20.03 -12.70 18.44
CA TRP A 31 -19.91 -11.31 17.98
C TRP A 31 -18.46 -10.84 17.88
N PRO A 32 -17.61 -11.57 17.15
CA PRO A 32 -16.19 -11.24 17.03
C PRO A 32 -16.02 -9.81 16.49
N ASP A 33 -15.14 -9.06 17.13
CA ASP A 33 -14.71 -7.75 16.68
C ASP A 33 -13.44 -7.85 15.80
N ASP A 34 -12.85 -6.71 15.48
CA ASP A 34 -11.66 -6.63 14.64
C ASP A 34 -10.48 -7.43 15.24
N ASP A 35 -10.30 -7.43 16.56
CA ASP A 35 -9.19 -8.09 17.24
C ASP A 35 -9.32 -9.60 17.18
N THR A 36 -10.51 -10.12 17.49
CA THR A 36 -10.82 -11.54 17.32
C THR A 36 -10.66 -11.98 15.86
N LEU A 37 -11.26 -11.24 14.91
CA LEU A 37 -11.21 -11.59 13.49
C LEU A 37 -9.76 -11.55 12.96
N PHE A 38 -8.97 -10.57 13.38
CA PHE A 38 -7.58 -10.46 12.94
C PHE A 38 -6.70 -11.57 13.52
N CYS A 39 -6.90 -11.98 14.78
CA CYS A 39 -6.24 -13.16 15.33
C CYS A 39 -6.54 -14.44 14.52
N LEU A 40 -7.82 -14.65 14.16
CA LEU A 40 -8.23 -15.81 13.38
C LEU A 40 -7.61 -15.82 11.98
N TRP A 41 -7.52 -14.65 11.33
CA TRP A 41 -6.84 -14.48 10.05
C TRP A 41 -5.34 -14.77 10.17
N LEU A 42 -4.67 -14.17 11.17
CA LEU A 42 -3.26 -14.37 11.45
C LEU A 42 -2.93 -15.86 11.64
N ALA A 43 -3.73 -16.55 12.44
CA ALA A 43 -3.58 -17.98 12.67
C ALA A 43 -3.70 -18.78 11.36
N LYS A 44 -4.74 -18.56 10.55
CA LYS A 44 -4.90 -19.28 9.28
C LYS A 44 -3.82 -18.98 8.25
N LYS A 45 -3.30 -17.75 8.22
CA LYS A 45 -2.32 -17.28 7.23
C LYS A 45 -0.89 -17.68 7.58
N PHE A 46 -0.49 -17.58 8.85
CA PHE A 46 0.91 -17.70 9.26
C PHE A 46 1.23 -18.90 10.14
N ILE A 47 0.23 -19.63 10.66
CA ILE A 47 0.45 -20.90 11.36
C ILE A 47 0.18 -22.04 10.38
N PRO A 48 1.22 -22.71 9.84
CA PRO A 48 1.05 -23.70 8.76
C PRO A 48 0.06 -24.81 9.11
N ASN A 49 0.04 -25.25 10.37
CA ASN A 49 -0.82 -26.33 10.86
C ASN A 49 -2.23 -25.85 11.27
N ALA A 50 -2.59 -24.59 11.02
CA ALA A 50 -3.91 -24.02 11.35
C ALA A 50 -4.71 -23.57 10.10
N THR A 51 -4.14 -23.67 8.90
CA THR A 51 -4.78 -23.21 7.66
C THR A 51 -6.18 -23.81 7.48
N ASP A 52 -6.34 -25.10 7.74
CA ASP A 52 -7.63 -25.82 7.61
C ASP A 52 -8.44 -25.89 8.91
N ALA A 53 -7.98 -25.24 9.98
CA ALA A 53 -8.65 -25.26 11.28
C ALA A 53 -10.08 -24.69 11.20
N LYS A 54 -11.01 -25.32 11.91
CA LYS A 54 -12.39 -24.86 12.01
C LYS A 54 -12.48 -23.64 12.92
N ILE A 55 -13.22 -22.61 12.51
CA ILE A 55 -13.53 -21.46 13.36
C ILE A 55 -14.80 -21.76 14.19
N VAL A 56 -14.74 -21.54 15.49
CA VAL A 56 -15.84 -21.74 16.43
C VAL A 56 -16.00 -20.52 17.33
N PHE A 57 -17.24 -20.11 17.59
CA PHE A 57 -17.53 -18.99 18.48
C PHE A 57 -18.16 -19.44 19.80
N VAL A 58 -17.64 -18.92 20.91
CA VAL A 58 -18.12 -19.15 22.28
C VAL A 58 -18.63 -17.86 22.89
N ASN A 59 -19.36 -17.89 24.01
CA ASN A 59 -19.73 -16.63 24.67
C ASN A 59 -18.46 -15.87 25.14
N ALA A 60 -18.50 -14.54 25.15
CA ALA A 60 -17.38 -13.72 25.59
C ALA A 60 -16.87 -14.13 26.98
N GLY A 61 -15.55 -14.22 27.11
CA GLY A 61 -14.88 -14.67 28.35
C GLY A 61 -15.03 -16.17 28.65
N LYS A 62 -15.50 -16.98 27.70
CA LYS A 62 -15.59 -18.45 27.85
C LYS A 62 -14.57 -19.16 26.98
N THR A 63 -14.23 -20.38 27.38
CA THR A 63 -13.48 -21.35 26.58
C THR A 63 -14.43 -22.32 25.87
N LEU A 64 -13.91 -23.04 24.89
CA LEU A 64 -14.62 -24.15 24.27
C LEU A 64 -14.68 -25.33 25.27
N PRO A 65 -15.85 -25.88 25.60
CA PRO A 65 -15.95 -26.94 26.61
C PRO A 65 -15.05 -28.15 26.28
N GLY A 66 -14.22 -28.56 27.25
CA GLY A 66 -13.31 -29.70 27.11
C GLY A 66 -11.96 -29.38 26.44
N SER A 67 -11.69 -28.12 26.08
CA SER A 67 -10.45 -27.71 25.40
C SER A 67 -9.33 -27.22 26.32
N ASP A 68 -9.53 -27.19 27.64
CA ASP A 68 -8.62 -26.52 28.60
C ASP A 68 -7.16 -27.04 28.58
N ASN A 69 -6.92 -28.23 28.02
CA ASN A 69 -5.58 -28.81 27.83
C ASN A 69 -5.37 -29.38 26.42
N ASP A 70 -6.16 -28.94 25.43
CA ASP A 70 -6.09 -29.44 24.05
C ASP A 70 -5.23 -28.52 23.20
N ALA A 71 -3.99 -28.93 22.93
CA ALA A 71 -3.06 -28.18 22.09
C ALA A 71 -3.51 -28.03 20.61
N SER A 72 -4.54 -28.77 20.18
CA SER A 72 -5.15 -28.60 18.85
C SER A 72 -6.22 -27.51 18.79
N VAL A 73 -6.47 -26.81 19.91
CA VAL A 73 -7.44 -25.73 20.03
C VAL A 73 -6.74 -24.45 20.47
N LEU A 74 -6.91 -23.37 19.71
CA LEU A 74 -6.40 -22.03 20.07
C LEU A 74 -7.57 -21.09 20.36
N HIS A 75 -7.52 -20.38 21.49
CA HIS A 75 -8.48 -19.33 21.84
C HIS A 75 -7.85 -17.96 21.64
N PHE A 76 -8.56 -17.11 20.91
CA PHE A 76 -8.17 -15.73 20.64
C PHE A 76 -9.22 -14.79 21.23
N ASP A 77 -8.75 -13.81 21.99
CA ASP A 77 -9.59 -12.76 22.57
C ASP A 77 -10.82 -13.28 23.36
N THR A 78 -10.66 -14.46 23.98
CA THR A 78 -11.66 -15.04 24.86
C THR A 78 -11.06 -16.06 25.81
N GLY A 79 -11.70 -16.25 26.97
CA GLY A 79 -11.40 -17.33 27.90
C GLY A 79 -10.18 -17.11 28.81
N GLY A 80 -9.49 -15.98 28.70
CA GLY A 80 -8.35 -15.61 29.54
C GLY A 80 -7.04 -16.36 29.21
N GLY A 81 -6.96 -16.98 28.04
CA GLY A 81 -5.82 -17.78 27.61
C GLY A 81 -4.60 -16.98 27.15
N ASP A 82 -3.64 -17.65 26.52
CA ASP A 82 -2.37 -17.04 26.10
C ASP A 82 -2.54 -15.89 25.10
N PHE A 83 -3.52 -15.98 24.21
CA PHE A 83 -3.82 -14.98 23.18
C PHE A 83 -5.09 -14.17 23.48
N ASP A 84 -5.42 -14.02 24.76
CA ASP A 84 -6.48 -13.13 25.23
C ASP A 84 -5.85 -12.00 26.04
N GLN A 85 -6.03 -10.75 25.66
CA GLN A 85 -5.49 -9.62 26.41
C GLN A 85 -6.24 -9.29 27.71
N HIS A 86 -7.49 -9.77 27.85
CA HIS A 86 -8.34 -9.42 28.98
C HIS A 86 -7.72 -9.86 30.31
N ASN A 87 -7.89 -9.04 31.35
CA ASN A 87 -7.39 -9.28 32.72
C ASN A 87 -5.85 -9.35 32.88
N LYS A 88 -5.06 -8.94 31.87
CA LYS A 88 -3.59 -8.95 31.93
C LYS A 88 -2.94 -7.63 32.39
N ASN A 89 -3.73 -6.59 32.72
CA ASN A 89 -3.25 -5.24 33.10
C ASN A 89 -2.23 -4.65 32.10
N LEU A 90 -2.40 -4.97 30.81
CA LEU A 90 -1.55 -4.45 29.74
C LEU A 90 -2.06 -3.08 29.32
N LYS A 91 -1.15 -2.17 28.95
CA LYS A 91 -1.50 -0.84 28.44
C LYS A 91 -1.35 -0.85 26.92
N LYS A 92 -2.38 -0.41 26.20
CA LYS A 92 -2.34 -0.20 24.74
C LYS A 92 -1.85 -1.43 23.97
N THR A 93 -2.60 -2.52 24.09
CA THR A 93 -2.35 -3.77 23.36
C THR A 93 -3.66 -4.27 22.79
N SER A 94 -3.59 -5.31 21.97
CA SER A 94 -4.73 -6.16 21.61
C SER A 94 -4.31 -7.63 21.70
N SER A 95 -5.26 -8.56 21.62
CA SER A 95 -4.99 -10.00 21.51
C SER A 95 -4.17 -10.34 20.26
N ALA A 96 -4.40 -9.65 19.13
CA ALA A 96 -3.61 -9.80 17.91
C ALA A 96 -2.16 -9.35 18.11
N SER A 97 -1.94 -8.25 18.84
CA SER A 97 -0.59 -7.80 19.18
C SER A 97 0.15 -8.84 20.04
N ILE A 98 -0.53 -9.44 21.02
CA ILE A 98 0.03 -10.53 21.84
C ILE A 98 0.39 -11.74 20.97
N LEU A 99 -0.47 -12.10 20.03
CA LEU A 99 -0.20 -13.19 19.09
C LEU A 99 1.05 -12.90 18.25
N VAL A 100 1.13 -11.74 17.60
CA VAL A 100 2.29 -11.35 16.79
C VAL A 100 3.58 -11.38 17.60
N GLU A 101 3.58 -10.81 18.81
CA GLU A 101 4.73 -10.81 19.72
C GLU A 101 5.17 -12.23 20.10
N LYS A 102 4.23 -13.08 20.55
CA LYS A 102 4.51 -14.47 20.93
C LYS A 102 5.05 -15.30 19.77
N MET A 103 4.58 -15.03 18.55
CA MET A 103 5.02 -15.75 17.36
C MET A 103 6.36 -15.21 16.80
N GLY A 104 6.82 -14.05 17.28
CA GLY A 104 8.03 -13.41 16.78
C GLY A 104 7.93 -12.99 15.31
N TRP A 105 6.72 -12.68 14.84
CA TRP A 105 6.52 -12.24 13.45
C TRP A 105 6.97 -10.79 13.30
N ASP A 106 8.11 -10.60 12.61
CA ASP A 106 8.62 -9.30 12.16
C ASP A 106 8.26 -9.10 10.69
N ASP A 107 6.96 -8.99 10.42
CA ASP A 107 6.44 -8.72 9.07
C ASP A 107 5.82 -7.33 9.02
N PRO A 108 6.47 -6.37 8.33
CA PRO A 108 6.00 -4.99 8.31
C PRO A 108 4.69 -4.82 7.52
N GLY A 109 4.27 -5.83 6.75
CA GLY A 109 2.93 -5.88 6.15
C GLY A 109 1.80 -5.90 7.18
N LEU A 110 2.07 -6.36 8.41
CA LEU A 110 1.09 -6.43 9.48
C LEU A 110 0.83 -5.08 10.16
N GLN A 111 1.77 -4.13 10.07
CA GLN A 111 1.76 -2.93 10.90
C GLN A 111 0.46 -2.10 10.75
N PRO A 112 -0.05 -1.81 9.54
CA PRO A 112 -1.27 -1.02 9.40
C PRO A 112 -2.50 -1.68 10.03
N LEU A 113 -2.58 -3.01 9.99
CA LEU A 113 -3.67 -3.78 10.58
C LEU A 113 -3.55 -3.85 12.10
N LEU A 114 -2.33 -4.07 12.62
CA LEU A 114 -2.03 -4.05 14.05
C LEU A 114 -2.34 -2.68 14.68
N ASP A 115 -1.93 -1.59 14.02
CA ASP A 115 -2.20 -0.23 14.48
C ASP A 115 -3.70 0.03 14.58
N MET A 116 -4.45 -0.36 13.54
CA MET A 116 -5.91 -0.20 13.53
C MET A 116 -6.58 -1.02 14.63
N VAL A 117 -6.28 -2.32 14.71
CA VAL A 117 -6.90 -3.23 15.68
C VAL A 117 -6.59 -2.77 17.11
N THR A 118 -5.33 -2.45 17.41
CA THR A 118 -4.93 -1.96 18.73
C THR A 118 -5.63 -0.66 19.08
N ALA A 119 -5.74 0.28 18.15
CA ALA A 119 -6.45 1.53 18.38
C ALA A 119 -7.96 1.30 18.61
N THR A 120 -8.61 0.47 17.82
CA THR A 120 -10.05 0.13 17.99
C THR A 120 -10.31 -0.50 19.34
N ASP A 121 -9.49 -1.48 19.70
CA ASP A 121 -9.63 -2.25 20.93
C ASP A 121 -9.38 -1.38 22.20
N ASN A 122 -8.51 -0.37 22.08
CA ASN A 122 -8.27 0.61 23.15
C ASN A 122 -9.22 1.82 23.09
N ILE A 123 -10.32 1.72 22.33
CA ILE A 123 -11.37 2.76 22.20
C ILE A 123 -10.78 4.10 21.72
N GLU A 124 -9.74 4.04 20.89
CA GLU A 124 -9.15 5.21 20.28
C GLU A 124 -9.97 5.65 19.06
N PRO A 125 -10.07 6.97 18.77
CA PRO A 125 -10.83 7.45 17.63
C PRO A 125 -10.28 6.93 16.30
N GLN A 126 -11.14 6.27 15.53
CA GLN A 126 -10.82 5.84 14.17
C GLN A 126 -11.21 6.89 13.13
N PRO A 127 -10.44 7.07 12.04
CA PRO A 127 -10.88 7.84 10.89
C PRO A 127 -12.21 7.30 10.36
N LYS A 128 -13.13 8.18 9.94
CA LYS A 128 -14.45 7.76 9.40
C LYS A 128 -14.35 6.85 8.16
N THR A 129 -13.19 6.82 7.51
CA THR A 129 -12.87 5.98 6.35
C THR A 129 -12.10 4.71 6.74
N SER A 130 -11.91 4.43 8.03
CA SER A 130 -11.25 3.21 8.50
C SER A 130 -12.04 1.97 8.08
N ILE A 131 -11.33 0.90 7.75
CA ILE A 131 -11.97 -0.37 7.38
C ILE A 131 -12.69 -1.01 8.57
N HIS A 132 -12.37 -0.62 9.82
CA HIS A 132 -13.11 -1.01 11.02
C HIS A 132 -14.63 -0.86 10.82
N PHE A 133 -15.07 0.29 10.30
CA PHE A 133 -16.50 0.55 10.10
C PHE A 133 -17.11 -0.28 8.96
N ILE A 134 -16.28 -0.78 8.03
CA ILE A 134 -16.72 -1.75 7.02
C ILE A 134 -16.92 -3.11 7.67
N ILE A 135 -15.97 -3.56 8.49
CA ILE A 135 -16.03 -4.82 9.24
C ILE A 135 -17.26 -4.83 10.17
N GLU A 136 -17.47 -3.77 10.95
CA GLU A 136 -18.65 -3.60 11.81
C GLU A 136 -19.96 -3.60 11.02
N GLY A 137 -19.92 -3.14 9.76
CA GLY A 137 -21.06 -3.13 8.85
C GLY A 137 -21.42 -4.50 8.25
N TYR A 138 -20.45 -5.43 8.13
CA TYR A 138 -20.66 -6.72 7.48
C TYR A 138 -21.74 -7.59 8.14
N PRO A 139 -21.81 -7.75 9.47
CA PRO A 139 -22.91 -8.47 10.12
C PRO A 139 -24.30 -7.84 9.88
N ARG A 140 -24.35 -6.55 9.54
CA ARG A 140 -25.62 -5.88 9.18
C ARG A 140 -26.01 -6.19 7.73
N LYS A 141 -25.03 -6.28 6.84
CA LYS A 141 -25.19 -6.49 5.40
C LYS A 141 -25.43 -7.97 5.04
N PHE A 142 -24.65 -8.87 5.62
CA PHE A 142 -24.64 -10.30 5.27
C PHE A 142 -25.48 -11.08 6.27
N ARG A 143 -26.75 -11.26 5.89
CA ARG A 143 -27.75 -11.99 6.68
C ARG A 143 -28.41 -13.06 5.84
N ASN A 144 -28.70 -14.18 6.47
CA ASN A 144 -29.53 -15.24 5.93
C ASN A 144 -30.99 -14.78 5.78
N PRO A 145 -31.83 -15.51 5.02
CA PRO A 145 -33.26 -15.19 4.88
C PRO A 145 -34.02 -15.11 6.21
N ASP A 146 -33.58 -15.86 7.23
CA ASP A 146 -34.13 -15.86 8.59
C ASP A 146 -33.63 -14.68 9.45
N LYS A 147 -32.87 -13.75 8.85
CA LYS A 147 -32.23 -12.58 9.47
C LYS A 147 -31.09 -12.90 10.43
N THR A 148 -30.68 -14.16 10.58
CA THR A 148 -29.44 -14.51 11.26
C THR A 148 -28.23 -14.04 10.45
N ILE A 149 -27.08 -13.88 11.11
CA ILE A 149 -25.86 -13.41 10.45
C ILE A 149 -25.18 -14.57 9.75
N ASP A 150 -24.76 -14.35 8.51
CA ASP A 150 -23.94 -15.28 7.77
C ASP A 150 -22.46 -15.09 8.17
N TRP A 151 -22.11 -15.62 9.34
CA TRP A 151 -20.75 -15.50 9.89
C TRP A 151 -19.65 -16.02 8.96
N PRO A 152 -19.80 -17.20 8.29
CA PRO A 152 -18.83 -17.63 7.30
C PRO A 152 -18.54 -16.57 6.23
N LEU A 153 -19.58 -15.98 5.64
CA LEU A 153 -19.40 -14.94 4.63
C LEU A 153 -18.80 -13.65 5.21
N VAL A 154 -19.18 -13.25 6.43
CA VAL A 154 -18.58 -12.09 7.11
C VAL A 154 -17.08 -12.29 7.34
N ILE A 155 -16.68 -13.48 7.80
CA ILE A 155 -15.28 -13.83 8.04
C ILE A 155 -14.51 -13.81 6.73
N ASP A 156 -15.02 -14.49 5.69
CA ASP A 156 -14.37 -14.55 4.38
C ASP A 156 -14.12 -13.15 3.80
N ARG A 157 -15.11 -12.25 3.89
CA ARG A 157 -14.96 -10.86 3.43
C ARG A 157 -14.01 -10.04 4.29
N THR A 158 -13.98 -10.28 5.59
CA THR A 158 -13.04 -9.60 6.48
C THR A 158 -11.61 -10.05 6.20
N PHE A 159 -11.38 -11.35 5.99
CA PHE A 159 -10.07 -11.89 5.65
C PHE A 159 -9.57 -11.38 4.30
N GLU A 160 -10.46 -11.28 3.30
CA GLU A 160 -10.13 -10.66 2.01
C GLU A 160 -9.64 -9.20 2.19
N LEU A 161 -10.28 -8.41 3.06
CA LEU A 161 -9.82 -7.04 3.37
C LEU A 161 -8.44 -7.03 4.03
N PHE A 162 -8.19 -7.92 4.98
CA PHE A 162 -6.88 -8.04 5.63
C PHE A 162 -5.80 -8.45 4.64
N ASP A 163 -6.07 -9.41 3.75
CA ASP A 163 -5.15 -9.80 2.69
C ASP A 163 -4.81 -8.64 1.75
N ILE A 164 -5.81 -7.85 1.33
CA ILE A 164 -5.59 -6.69 0.47
C ILE A 164 -4.67 -5.66 1.12
N ILE A 165 -4.91 -5.31 2.38
CA ILE A 165 -4.10 -4.31 3.10
C ILE A 165 -2.69 -4.83 3.34
N TYR A 166 -2.58 -6.09 3.78
CA TYR A 166 -1.30 -6.74 4.00
C TYR A 166 -0.47 -6.78 2.71
N ASP A 167 -1.03 -7.28 1.61
CA ASP A 167 -0.32 -7.41 0.34
C ASP A 167 0.07 -6.04 -0.24
N GLN A 168 -0.79 -5.03 -0.07
CA GLN A 168 -0.49 -3.66 -0.46
C GLN A 168 0.71 -3.11 0.33
N GLU A 169 0.76 -3.35 1.64
CA GLU A 169 1.85 -2.88 2.50
C GLU A 169 3.16 -3.60 2.19
N VAL A 170 3.12 -4.93 2.01
CA VAL A 170 4.27 -5.72 1.56
C VAL A 170 4.80 -5.17 0.23
N GLN A 171 3.92 -4.91 -0.74
CA GLN A 171 4.30 -4.33 -2.02
C GLN A 171 4.90 -2.92 -1.87
N ARG A 172 4.35 -2.09 -1.00
CA ARG A 172 4.86 -0.73 -0.72
C ARG A 172 6.30 -0.79 -0.22
N ILE A 173 6.58 -1.65 0.75
CA ILE A 173 7.91 -1.80 1.34
C ILE A 173 8.91 -2.38 0.33
N GLN A 174 8.49 -3.37 -0.45
CA GLN A 174 9.31 -3.90 -1.55
C GLN A 174 9.63 -2.81 -2.58
N SER A 175 8.65 -1.96 -2.89
CA SER A 175 8.84 -0.82 -3.82
C SER A 175 9.81 0.21 -3.26
N GLN A 176 9.75 0.52 -1.96
CA GLN A 176 10.71 1.42 -1.30
C GLN A 176 12.13 0.83 -1.31
N LYS A 177 12.29 -0.49 -1.11
CA LYS A 177 13.60 -1.17 -1.24
C LYS A 177 14.10 -1.10 -2.69
N SER A 178 13.23 -1.39 -3.66
CA SER A 178 13.54 -1.36 -5.10
C SER A 178 13.91 0.04 -5.60
N LEU A 179 13.25 1.07 -5.07
CA LEU A 179 13.53 2.47 -5.39
C LEU A 179 15.00 2.82 -5.17
N ARG A 180 15.62 2.35 -4.07
CA ARG A 180 17.03 2.62 -3.75
C ARG A 180 18.00 2.13 -4.83
N THR A 181 17.62 1.10 -5.58
CA THR A 181 18.44 0.51 -6.64
C THR A 181 18.23 1.19 -7.99
N HIS A 182 17.02 1.69 -8.24
CA HIS A 182 16.60 2.14 -9.58
C HIS A 182 16.41 3.65 -9.71
N ALA A 183 16.37 4.39 -8.60
CA ALA A 183 16.14 5.82 -8.61
C ALA A 183 17.42 6.63 -8.88
N GLY A 184 17.33 7.58 -9.81
CA GLY A 184 18.25 8.72 -9.88
C GLY A 184 17.66 9.90 -9.13
N ILE A 185 18.35 10.44 -8.13
CA ILE A 185 17.86 11.57 -7.34
C ILE A 185 18.66 12.83 -7.71
N SER A 186 17.95 13.94 -7.93
CA SER A 186 18.52 15.26 -8.20
C SER A 186 17.86 16.31 -7.30
N LEU A 187 18.63 16.84 -6.35
CA LEU A 187 18.20 17.99 -5.54
C LEU A 187 18.59 19.28 -6.26
N LEU A 188 17.60 20.07 -6.65
CA LEU A 188 17.83 21.33 -7.36
C LEU A 188 18.22 22.46 -6.39
N PRO A 189 18.93 23.51 -6.84
CA PRO A 189 19.35 24.64 -5.99
C PRO A 189 18.20 25.38 -5.29
N ASN A 190 16.99 25.31 -5.84
CA ASN A 190 15.78 25.89 -5.25
C ASN A 190 15.06 24.96 -4.26
N GLY A 191 15.59 23.76 -4.01
CA GLY A 191 15.08 22.83 -3.00
C GLY A 191 14.04 21.81 -3.50
N ILE A 192 13.80 21.77 -4.82
CA ILE A 192 12.97 20.74 -5.47
C ILE A 192 13.75 19.43 -5.55
N LYS A 193 13.19 18.33 -5.05
CA LYS A 193 13.71 16.97 -5.21
C LYS A 193 13.07 16.32 -6.43
N LEU A 194 13.86 16.14 -7.49
CA LEU A 194 13.47 15.38 -8.67
C LEU A 194 13.99 13.95 -8.56
N THR A 195 13.11 12.97 -8.77
CA THR A 195 13.47 11.55 -8.80
C THR A 195 13.17 10.96 -10.18
N SER A 196 14.14 10.29 -10.79
CA SER A 196 13.98 9.57 -12.05
C SER A 196 13.95 8.05 -11.80
N ILE A 197 12.98 7.35 -12.38
CA ILE A 197 12.77 5.89 -12.25
C ILE A 197 12.58 5.28 -13.65
N LEU A 198 13.68 5.19 -14.39
CA LEU A 198 13.68 4.81 -15.80
C LEU A 198 13.41 3.32 -15.97
N GLY A 199 12.34 2.96 -16.69
CA GLY A 199 11.91 1.58 -16.88
C GLY A 199 11.08 1.00 -15.73
N TYR A 200 10.88 1.74 -14.63
CA TYR A 200 10.21 1.27 -13.41
C TYR A 200 9.05 2.18 -12.99
N PRO A 201 8.02 2.37 -13.84
CA PRO A 201 6.93 3.31 -13.56
C PRO A 201 6.07 2.90 -12.35
N SER A 202 6.16 1.65 -11.87
CA SER A 202 5.49 1.20 -10.65
C SER A 202 6.08 1.80 -9.38
N LEU A 203 7.31 2.32 -9.41
CA LEU A 203 7.99 2.89 -8.24
C LEU A 203 7.61 4.35 -7.95
N ARG A 204 6.63 4.92 -8.66
CA ARG A 204 6.25 6.34 -8.51
C ARG A 204 5.79 6.68 -7.10
N GLU A 205 4.90 5.89 -6.52
CA GLU A 205 4.37 6.16 -5.19
C GLU A 205 5.49 6.06 -4.14
N ALA A 206 6.35 5.03 -4.23
CA ALA A 206 7.54 4.92 -3.38
C ALA A 206 8.47 6.15 -3.52
N ALA A 207 8.65 6.70 -4.73
CA ALA A 207 9.44 7.90 -4.94
C ALA A 207 8.84 9.14 -4.25
N PHE A 208 7.51 9.28 -4.27
CA PHE A 208 6.82 10.36 -3.57
C PHE A 208 6.86 10.19 -2.05
N GLU A 209 6.74 8.96 -1.54
CA GLU A 209 6.92 8.63 -0.12
C GLU A 209 8.36 8.90 0.36
N ASP A 210 9.36 8.69 -0.50
CA ASP A 210 10.76 9.09 -0.26
C ASP A 210 10.95 10.62 -0.35
N GLY A 211 9.88 11.39 -0.57
CA GLY A 211 9.89 12.86 -0.55
C GLY A 211 10.23 13.53 -1.87
N ALA A 212 10.10 12.83 -3.01
CA ALA A 212 10.19 13.50 -4.32
C ALA A 212 9.09 14.56 -4.47
N ASP A 213 9.46 15.72 -5.00
CA ASP A 213 8.49 16.75 -5.42
C ASP A 213 8.00 16.47 -6.85
N VAL A 214 8.89 15.94 -7.70
CA VAL A 214 8.61 15.59 -9.09
C VAL A 214 9.25 14.25 -9.44
N VAL A 215 8.50 13.38 -10.10
CA VAL A 215 8.97 12.08 -10.57
C VAL A 215 8.96 12.02 -12.09
N VAL A 216 10.10 11.68 -12.68
CA VAL A 216 10.26 11.36 -14.12
C VAL A 216 10.35 9.85 -14.27
N TRP A 217 9.53 9.26 -15.13
CA TRP A 217 9.50 7.82 -15.32
C TRP A 217 9.41 7.45 -16.79
N THR A 218 9.91 6.27 -17.13
CA THR A 218 9.74 5.69 -18.46
C THR A 218 9.25 4.25 -18.38
N GLU A 219 8.57 3.78 -19.42
CA GLU A 219 8.09 2.40 -19.55
C GLU A 219 8.47 1.89 -20.95
N ASN A 220 9.28 0.83 -21.01
CA ASN A 220 9.77 0.30 -22.29
C ASN A 220 8.62 -0.27 -23.14
N ARG A 221 8.60 0.06 -24.44
CA ARG A 221 7.61 -0.39 -25.44
C ARG A 221 8.25 -1.04 -26.65
N GLY A 222 9.50 -1.52 -26.53
CA GLY A 222 10.25 -2.18 -27.59
C GLY A 222 11.43 -1.33 -28.08
N GLU A 223 12.02 -1.72 -29.22
CA GLU A 223 13.25 -1.11 -29.71
C GLU A 223 13.17 0.41 -29.81
N LYS A 224 13.94 1.09 -28.96
CA LYS A 224 14.05 2.56 -28.84
C LYS A 224 12.72 3.28 -28.64
N ARG A 225 11.69 2.60 -28.15
CA ARG A 225 10.37 3.16 -27.86
C ARG A 225 10.05 3.01 -26.39
N PHE A 226 9.56 4.08 -25.79
CA PHE A 226 9.11 4.08 -24.40
C PHE A 226 7.97 5.05 -24.22
N HIS A 227 7.08 4.76 -23.28
CA HIS A 227 6.24 5.81 -22.70
C HIS A 227 7.07 6.60 -21.70
N THR A 228 6.77 7.89 -21.56
CA THR A 228 7.37 8.73 -20.53
C THR A 228 6.30 9.50 -19.80
N GLY A 229 6.52 9.73 -18.52
CA GLY A 229 5.71 10.64 -17.74
C GLY A 229 6.52 11.45 -16.75
N ILE A 230 6.03 12.66 -16.48
CA ILE A 230 6.56 13.57 -15.47
C ILE A 230 5.38 13.97 -14.59
N GLN A 231 5.46 13.65 -13.31
CA GLN A 231 4.36 13.82 -12.38
C GLN A 231 4.81 14.58 -11.15
N VAL A 232 3.98 15.52 -10.70
CA VAL A 232 4.18 16.27 -9.46
C VAL A 232 3.58 15.50 -8.29
N ASN A 233 4.21 15.58 -7.12
CA ASN A 233 3.67 15.07 -5.87
C ASN A 233 2.28 15.68 -5.60
N ARG A 234 1.32 14.88 -5.15
CA ARG A 234 -0.06 15.33 -4.88
C ARG A 234 -0.12 16.43 -3.81
N ASN A 235 0.85 16.46 -2.91
CA ASN A 235 0.93 17.44 -1.83
C ASN A 235 1.69 18.74 -2.21
N SER A 236 2.11 18.90 -3.47
CA SER A 236 2.84 20.09 -3.94
C SER A 236 1.99 20.95 -4.87
N ASP A 237 2.09 22.27 -4.75
CA ASP A 237 1.44 23.23 -5.67
C ASP A 237 2.24 23.51 -6.95
N LEU A 238 3.32 22.74 -7.19
CA LEU A 238 4.16 22.88 -8.38
C LEU A 238 3.38 22.55 -9.66
N VAL A 239 3.56 23.39 -10.68
CA VAL A 239 2.99 23.19 -12.02
C VAL A 239 4.10 23.01 -13.06
N LEU A 240 3.90 22.10 -14.01
CA LEU A 240 4.88 21.70 -15.01
C LEU A 240 4.82 22.52 -16.31
N THR A 241 4.24 23.73 -16.26
CA THR A 241 4.00 24.61 -17.41
C THR A 241 5.25 24.76 -18.29
N LYS A 242 6.36 25.24 -17.69
CA LYS A 242 7.62 25.45 -18.40
C LYS A 242 8.28 24.16 -18.86
N VAL A 243 8.06 23.06 -18.13
CA VAL A 243 8.59 21.73 -18.50
C VAL A 243 7.92 21.25 -19.79
N ALA A 244 6.59 21.33 -19.88
CA ALA A 244 5.82 20.94 -21.07
C ALA A 244 6.26 21.74 -22.31
N ALA A 245 6.33 23.07 -22.20
CA ALA A 245 6.78 23.92 -23.31
C ALA A 245 8.18 23.56 -23.80
N LEU A 246 9.16 23.40 -22.90
CA LEU A 246 10.53 23.08 -23.29
C LEU A 246 10.65 21.68 -23.90
N LEU A 247 9.91 20.70 -23.40
CA LEU A 247 9.90 19.35 -23.98
C LEU A 247 9.34 19.38 -25.39
N ARG A 248 8.22 20.07 -25.62
CA ARG A 248 7.62 20.22 -26.96
C ARG A 248 8.53 20.99 -27.92
N GLU A 249 9.18 22.06 -27.46
CA GLU A 249 10.16 22.80 -28.26
C GLU A 249 11.31 21.89 -28.71
N ARG A 250 11.86 21.09 -27.78
CA ARG A 250 12.97 20.18 -28.05
C ARG A 250 12.56 19.02 -28.96
N GLU A 251 11.37 18.48 -28.76
CA GLU A 251 10.79 17.46 -29.62
C GLU A 251 10.61 18.00 -31.05
N ALA A 252 10.00 19.18 -31.22
CA ALA A 252 9.83 19.82 -32.52
C ALA A 252 11.17 20.05 -33.24
N ARG A 253 12.18 20.54 -32.52
CA ARG A 253 13.54 20.74 -33.06
C ARG A 253 14.17 19.42 -33.51
N SER A 254 14.04 18.34 -32.74
CA SER A 254 14.54 17.00 -33.11
C SER A 254 13.86 16.43 -34.38
N ARG A 255 12.75 17.04 -34.78
CA ARG A 255 11.94 16.69 -35.95
C ARG A 255 12.10 17.66 -37.12
N GLY A 256 12.88 18.73 -36.96
CA GLY A 256 12.99 19.79 -37.96
C GLY A 256 11.72 20.63 -38.11
N ILE A 257 10.83 20.61 -37.11
CA ILE A 257 9.58 21.38 -37.11
C ILE A 257 9.88 22.75 -36.51
N ASN A 258 9.49 23.82 -37.21
CA ASN A 258 9.56 25.18 -36.67
C ASN A 258 8.43 25.40 -35.65
N ALA A 259 8.79 25.56 -34.39
CA ALA A 259 7.87 25.82 -33.28
C ALA A 259 7.77 27.32 -32.92
N GLN A 260 8.47 28.20 -33.64
CA GLN A 260 8.46 29.64 -33.35
C GLN A 260 7.05 30.22 -33.52
N GLY A 261 6.57 30.93 -32.51
CA GLY A 261 5.22 31.54 -32.50
C GLY A 261 4.07 30.56 -32.27
N LYS A 262 4.33 29.26 -32.14
CA LYS A 262 3.30 28.26 -31.81
C LYS A 262 2.99 28.26 -30.31
N ASN A 263 1.74 27.98 -29.97
CA ASN A 263 1.37 27.72 -28.58
C ASN A 263 1.94 26.36 -28.17
N LEU A 264 2.95 26.32 -27.31
CA LEU A 264 3.50 25.07 -26.78
C LEU A 264 2.87 24.67 -25.43
N MET A 265 1.85 25.42 -24.99
CA MET A 265 1.19 25.28 -23.70
C MET A 265 -0.22 24.69 -23.77
N TYR A 266 -0.66 24.24 -24.95
CA TYR A 266 -2.00 23.68 -25.13
C TYR A 266 -2.20 22.41 -24.30
N ALA A 267 -3.37 22.30 -23.69
CA ALA A 267 -3.82 21.05 -23.08
C ALA A 267 -4.37 20.12 -24.17
N GLY A 268 -4.25 18.80 -23.95
CA GLY A 268 -4.83 17.82 -24.87
C GLY A 268 -4.25 17.85 -26.29
N LYS A 269 -5.10 17.60 -27.29
CA LYS A 269 -4.70 17.36 -28.69
C LYS A 269 -5.08 18.49 -29.67
N ASP A 270 -5.50 19.64 -29.14
CA ASP A 270 -6.25 20.62 -29.93
C ASP A 270 -5.39 21.44 -30.91
N ASP A 271 -4.07 21.24 -30.92
CA ASP A 271 -3.14 21.83 -31.89
C ASP A 271 -2.34 20.72 -32.62
N VAL A 272 -2.91 20.23 -33.73
CA VAL A 272 -2.37 19.13 -34.54
C VAL A 272 -1.06 19.52 -35.24
N ASP A 273 -0.84 20.83 -35.47
CA ASP A 273 0.30 21.34 -36.23
C ASP A 273 1.61 21.32 -35.44
N ALA A 274 1.54 21.16 -34.11
CA ALA A 274 2.70 21.03 -33.22
C ALA A 274 2.99 19.58 -32.83
N GLY A 275 2.21 18.61 -33.30
CA GLY A 275 2.31 17.19 -32.96
C GLY A 275 1.69 16.82 -31.61
N VAL A 276 1.50 15.52 -31.38
CA VAL A 276 0.80 14.99 -30.20
C VAL A 276 1.82 14.49 -29.15
N TRP A 277 2.72 15.38 -28.72
CA TRP A 277 3.80 15.04 -27.78
C TRP A 277 3.67 15.77 -26.45
N TYR A 278 4.04 15.09 -25.37
CA TYR A 278 4.03 15.64 -24.02
C TYR A 278 2.68 16.27 -23.67
N LEU A 279 1.62 15.46 -23.82
CA LEU A 279 0.27 15.80 -23.44
C LEU A 279 0.20 16.04 -21.94
N HIS A 280 -0.57 17.03 -21.53
CA HIS A 280 -0.81 17.30 -20.12
C HIS A 280 -2.29 17.56 -19.86
N ASP A 281 -2.67 17.43 -18.60
CA ASP A 281 -4.00 17.79 -18.12
C ASP A 281 -4.14 19.32 -17.95
N SER A 282 -5.34 19.77 -17.61
CA SER A 282 -5.60 21.19 -17.34
C SER A 282 -4.88 21.69 -16.07
N SER A 283 -4.53 20.77 -15.15
CA SER A 283 -3.81 21.12 -13.93
C SER A 283 -2.30 21.26 -14.11
N LEU A 284 -1.74 20.79 -15.24
CA LEU A 284 -0.30 20.78 -15.54
C LEU A 284 0.53 20.04 -14.48
N ARG A 285 -0.05 19.03 -13.82
CA ARG A 285 0.63 18.22 -12.80
C ARG A 285 1.10 16.87 -13.31
N LEU A 286 0.69 16.52 -14.52
CA LEU A 286 1.11 15.32 -15.22
C LEU A 286 1.37 15.64 -16.69
N ILE A 287 2.57 15.31 -17.16
CA ILE A 287 2.96 15.36 -18.58
C ILE A 287 3.22 13.92 -19.04
N LEU A 288 2.71 13.54 -20.20
CA LEU A 288 2.84 12.20 -20.79
C LEU A 288 3.21 12.24 -22.26
N ASN A 289 4.08 11.34 -22.69
CA ASN A 289 4.14 10.90 -24.09
C ASN A 289 3.88 9.39 -24.10
N GLY A 290 2.64 9.03 -24.45
CA GLY A 290 2.10 7.68 -24.34
C GLY A 290 1.58 7.31 -22.94
N SER A 291 0.58 6.44 -22.91
CA SER A 291 0.00 5.87 -21.69
C SER A 291 -0.66 4.52 -22.02
N ARG A 292 -1.25 3.86 -21.03
CA ARG A 292 -2.07 2.65 -21.28
C ARG A 292 -3.34 2.95 -22.08
N SER A 293 -3.91 4.15 -21.93
CA SER A 293 -5.12 4.58 -22.62
C SER A 293 -4.85 5.32 -23.93
N TYR A 294 -3.61 5.75 -24.16
CA TYR A 294 -3.18 6.37 -25.40
C TYR A 294 -1.86 5.75 -25.85
N LEU A 295 -1.96 4.84 -26.81
CA LEU A 295 -0.82 4.20 -27.44
C LEU A 295 -0.33 5.07 -28.61
N PRO A 296 0.85 5.70 -28.52
CA PRO A 296 1.38 6.49 -29.61
C PRO A 296 1.60 5.62 -30.85
N VAL A 297 1.31 6.13 -32.04
CA VAL A 297 1.82 5.51 -33.28
C VAL A 297 3.34 5.69 -33.37
N LYS A 298 4.01 4.96 -34.28
CA LYS A 298 5.48 4.91 -34.36
C LYS A 298 6.12 6.31 -34.43
N GLU A 299 5.47 7.24 -35.11
CA GLU A 299 5.92 8.61 -35.32
C GLU A 299 5.65 9.51 -34.11
N GLU A 300 4.76 9.11 -33.20
CA GLU A 300 4.36 9.88 -32.01
C GLU A 300 5.21 9.56 -30.77
N TYR A 301 5.99 8.47 -30.78
CA TYR A 301 7.00 8.25 -29.73
C TYR A 301 8.03 9.37 -29.72
N THR A 302 8.39 9.84 -28.54
CA THR A 302 9.41 10.88 -28.38
C THR A 302 10.74 10.49 -29.02
N ARG A 303 11.39 11.45 -29.67
CA ARG A 303 12.77 11.33 -30.17
C ARG A 303 13.82 11.72 -29.12
N LEU A 304 13.39 12.28 -27.99
CA LEU A 304 14.27 12.65 -26.88
C LEU A 304 14.71 11.39 -26.15
N SER A 305 15.98 11.34 -25.72
CA SER A 305 16.43 10.28 -24.84
C SER A 305 15.88 10.50 -23.42
N PRO A 306 15.81 9.45 -22.56
CA PRO A 306 15.48 9.63 -21.15
C PRO A 306 16.37 10.66 -20.44
N GLY A 307 17.66 10.72 -20.80
CA GLY A 307 18.60 11.71 -20.27
C GLY A 307 18.24 13.15 -20.67
N ASP A 308 17.87 13.36 -21.94
CA ASP A 308 17.43 14.68 -22.41
C ASP A 308 16.18 15.15 -21.65
N ILE A 309 15.21 14.26 -21.46
CA ILE A 309 13.97 14.55 -20.74
C ILE A 309 14.29 15.01 -19.31
N ILE A 310 15.13 14.26 -18.59
CA ILE A 310 15.56 14.63 -17.23
C ILE A 310 16.25 16.00 -17.23
N GLN A 311 17.19 16.24 -18.13
CA GLN A 311 17.93 17.51 -18.20
C GLN A 311 17.02 18.70 -18.52
N ILE A 312 16.05 18.52 -19.42
CA ILE A 312 15.04 19.55 -19.72
C ILE A 312 14.19 19.84 -18.48
N THR A 313 13.74 18.79 -17.76
CA THR A 313 12.97 18.96 -16.53
C THR A 313 13.78 19.71 -15.47
N ILE A 314 15.04 19.30 -15.24
CA ILE A 314 15.96 19.99 -14.32
C ILE A 314 16.13 21.46 -14.71
N GLN A 315 16.37 21.73 -16.00
CA GLN A 315 16.55 23.10 -16.50
C GLN A 315 15.31 23.96 -16.28
N ALA A 316 14.10 23.43 -16.53
CA ALA A 316 12.87 24.19 -16.34
C ALA A 316 12.57 24.44 -14.87
N LEU A 317 12.67 23.40 -14.04
CA LEU A 317 12.36 23.48 -12.61
C LEU A 317 13.40 24.29 -11.84
N GLY A 318 14.68 24.21 -12.19
CA GLY A 318 15.75 24.96 -11.55
C GLY A 318 15.66 26.48 -11.76
N LYS A 319 14.87 26.94 -12.74
CA LYS A 319 14.58 28.37 -12.97
C LYS A 319 13.45 28.91 -12.10
N ILE A 320 12.78 28.07 -11.31
CA ILE A 320 11.74 28.52 -10.38
C ILE A 320 12.44 29.18 -9.18
N PRO A 321 12.11 30.44 -8.83
CA PRO A 321 12.74 31.11 -7.69
C PRO A 321 12.51 30.35 -6.38
N ARG A 322 13.53 30.31 -5.52
CA ARG A 322 13.48 29.56 -4.25
C ARG A 322 12.37 30.05 -3.33
N GLU A 323 12.05 31.34 -3.38
CA GLU A 323 11.00 31.99 -2.60
C GLU A 323 9.60 31.54 -3.01
N VAL A 324 9.44 31.10 -4.26
CA VAL A 324 8.20 30.48 -4.75
C VAL A 324 8.10 29.06 -4.24
N VAL A 325 9.19 28.28 -4.36
CA VAL A 325 9.23 26.89 -3.88
C VAL A 325 9.00 26.78 -2.37
N SER A 326 9.55 27.72 -1.58
CA SER A 326 9.39 27.71 -0.12
C SER A 326 7.95 27.97 0.35
N ARG A 327 7.06 28.46 -0.53
CA ARG A 327 5.63 28.64 -0.21
C ARG A 327 4.81 27.37 -0.40
N TRP A 328 5.39 26.34 -1.03
CA TRP A 328 4.74 25.06 -1.31
C TRP A 328 5.04 23.98 -0.26
N LYS A 329 5.93 24.29 0.70
CA LYS A 329 6.30 23.42 1.83
C LYS A 329 5.67 23.98 3.10
#